data_AF-A0A958KTB8-F1
#
_entry.id   AF-A0A958KTB8-F1
#
_cell.length_a   1.000
_cell.length_b   1.000
_cell.length_c   1.000
_cell.angle_alpha   90.00
_cell.angle_beta   90.00
_cell.angle_gamma   90.00
#
_symmetry.space_group_name_H-M   'P 1'
#
loop_
_entity.id
_entity.type
_entity.pdbx_description
1 polymer ?
#
loop_
_entity_poly.entity_id
_entity_poly.type
_entity_poly.pdbx_seq_one_letter_code
_entity_poly.pdbx_strand_id
1 'polypeptide(L)'
;MKCPKCGNLDNKVLDTRMQPDGDIIRRRRECLKCEYRFTTQETLLRVFPMVVKKDNRKETFSKLKILTGIQAACQKRPISLAQMEQMVERVVKKVLDNPQKELTSDELGRLVMTELKLTDDVAFI
;
A
#
# COMPACT_ATOMS: atom_id res chain seq x y z
N MET A 1 -19.86 13.01 -6.27
CA MET A 1 -19.61 11.99 -7.31
C MET A 1 -20.57 12.22 -8.45
N LYS A 2 -20.11 12.23 -9.71
CA LYS A 2 -20.96 12.48 -10.87
C LYS A 2 -21.74 11.21 -11.26
N CYS A 3 -23.04 11.33 -11.53
CA CYS A 3 -23.84 10.22 -12.02
C CYS A 3 -23.33 9.78 -13.40
N PRO A 4 -23.00 8.49 -13.61
CA PRO A 4 -22.46 8.01 -14.89
C PRO A 4 -23.50 8.00 -16.02
N LYS A 5 -24.80 8.00 -15.70
CA LYS A 5 -25.89 7.95 -16.70
C LYS A 5 -26.27 9.35 -17.22
N CYS A 6 -26.52 10.30 -16.32
CA CYS A 6 -27.05 11.62 -16.68
C CYS A 6 -26.12 12.79 -16.36
N GLY A 7 -24.97 12.53 -15.73
CA GLY A 7 -23.98 13.55 -15.40
C GLY A 7 -24.33 14.46 -14.23
N ASN A 8 -25.47 14.28 -13.56
CA ASN A 8 -25.85 15.10 -12.39
C ASN A 8 -24.92 14.86 -11.20
N LEU A 9 -24.70 15.87 -10.36
CA LEU A 9 -23.88 15.76 -9.15
C LEU A 9 -24.68 15.30 -7.93
N ASP A 10 -26.00 15.45 -7.94
CA ASP A 10 -26.84 15.07 -6.80
C ASP A 10 -27.12 13.57 -6.78
N ASN A 11 -26.70 12.94 -5.70
CA ASN A 11 -26.94 11.53 -5.38
C ASN A 11 -26.98 11.35 -3.87
N LYS A 12 -27.72 10.32 -3.43
CA LYS A 12 -27.77 9.88 -2.04
C LYS A 12 -27.00 8.57 -1.88
N VAL A 13 -26.34 8.38 -0.73
CA VAL A 13 -25.70 7.11 -0.35
C VAL A 13 -26.78 6.20 0.25
N LEU A 14 -26.93 5.00 -0.29
CA LEU A 14 -27.90 3.99 0.15
C LEU A 14 -27.31 2.99 1.14
N ASP A 15 -26.09 2.53 0.88
CA ASP A 15 -25.42 1.48 1.64
C ASP A 15 -23.91 1.74 1.63
N THR A 16 -23.24 1.48 2.75
CA THR A 16 -21.79 1.59 2.90
C THR A 16 -21.25 0.30 3.48
N ARG A 17 -20.31 -0.33 2.78
CA ARG A 17 -19.61 -1.54 3.23
C ARG A 17 -18.13 -1.28 3.30
N MET A 18 -17.51 -1.64 4.41
CA MET A 18 -16.06 -1.71 4.56
C MET A 18 -15.58 -3.12 4.25
N GLN A 19 -14.50 -3.27 3.50
CA GLN A 19 -13.83 -4.56 3.38
C GLN A 19 -13.06 -4.90 4.67
N PRO A 20 -12.84 -6.19 4.98
CA PRO A 20 -12.16 -6.64 6.20
C PRO A 20 -10.79 -5.98 6.41
N ASP A 21 -10.05 -5.72 5.32
CA ASP A 21 -8.72 -5.08 5.37
C ASP A 21 -8.77 -3.56 5.64
N GLY A 22 -9.97 -2.97 5.76
CA GLY A 22 -10.17 -1.55 6.12
C GLY A 22 -9.75 -0.52 5.07
N ASP A 23 -8.95 -0.91 4.08
CA ASP A 23 -8.39 -0.03 3.05
C ASP A 23 -9.39 0.37 1.96
N ILE A 24 -10.53 -0.33 1.86
CA ILE A 24 -11.53 -0.13 0.80
C ILE A 24 -12.92 0.07 1.38
N ILE A 25 -13.54 1.20 1.02
CA ILE A 25 -14.94 1.52 1.30
C ILE A 25 -15.74 1.44 0.01
N ARG A 26 -16.79 0.62 -0.02
CA ARG A 26 -17.74 0.56 -1.14
C ARG A 26 -19.04 1.27 -0.73
N ARG A 27 -19.47 2.22 -1.54
CA ARG A 27 -20.74 2.96 -1.32
C ARG A 27 -21.68 2.73 -2.49
N ARG A 28 -22.89 2.26 -2.22
CA ARG A 28 -23.98 2.23 -3.21
C ARG A 28 -24.67 3.58 -3.20
N ARG A 29 -24.79 4.22 -4.35
CA ARG A 29 -25.37 5.56 -4.54
C ARG A 29 -26.54 5.49 -5.50
N GLU A 30 -27.50 6.39 -5.33
CA GLU A 30 -28.64 6.59 -6.23
C GLU A 30 -28.69 8.06 -6.66
N CYS A 31 -28.77 8.30 -7.97
CA CYS A 31 -28.90 9.65 -8.51
C CYS A 31 -30.30 10.20 -8.24
N LEU A 32 -30.37 11.42 -7.70
CA LEU A 32 -31.66 12.05 -7.37
C LEU A 32 -32.42 12.58 -8.59
N LYS A 33 -31.77 12.69 -9.76
CA LYS A 33 -32.38 13.18 -11.01
C LYS A 33 -32.96 12.09 -11.91
N CYS A 34 -32.31 10.92 -11.96
CA CYS A 34 -32.67 9.85 -12.90
C CYS A 34 -32.78 8.47 -12.25
N GLU A 35 -32.72 8.42 -10.92
CA GLU A 35 -32.86 7.22 -10.08
C GLU A 35 -31.83 6.11 -10.37
N TYR A 36 -30.83 6.40 -11.21
CA TYR A 36 -29.79 5.44 -11.55
C TYR A 36 -28.93 5.10 -10.34
N ARG A 37 -28.75 3.79 -10.10
CA ARG A 37 -27.94 3.27 -9.02
C ARG A 37 -26.56 2.88 -9.51
N PHE A 38 -25.53 3.29 -8.76
CA PHE A 38 -24.14 2.99 -9.07
C PHE A 38 -23.34 2.76 -7.79
N THR A 39 -22.20 2.08 -7.90
CA THR A 39 -21.31 1.81 -6.76
C THR A 39 -20.02 2.58 -6.95
N THR A 40 -19.58 3.28 -5.90
CA THR A 40 -18.25 3.88 -5.84
C THR A 40 -17.37 3.09 -4.91
N GLN A 41 -16.13 2.88 -5.31
CA GLN A 41 -15.09 2.34 -4.46
C GLN A 41 -14.14 3.46 -4.09
N GLU A 42 -13.94 3.64 -2.79
CA GLU A 42 -12.99 4.58 -2.21
C GLU A 42 -11.85 3.75 -1.63
N THR A 43 -10.62 4.14 -1.95
CA THR A 43 -9.40 3.48 -1.50
C THR A 43 -8.44 4.56 -1.04
N LEU A 44 -7.72 4.31 0.06
CA LEU A 44 -6.72 5.24 0.55
C LEU A 44 -5.64 5.48 -0.51
N LEU A 45 -5.51 6.72 -0.96
CA LEU A 45 -4.44 7.11 -1.86
C LEU A 45 -3.16 7.33 -1.04
N ARG A 46 -2.29 6.33 -1.04
CA ARG A 46 -0.98 6.38 -0.38
C ARG A 46 0.02 7.03 -1.33
N VAL A 47 0.65 8.12 -0.88
CA VAL A 47 1.74 8.77 -1.61
C VAL A 47 3.06 8.25 -1.06
N PHE A 48 3.85 7.62 -1.92
CA PHE A 48 5.17 7.10 -1.55
C PHE A 48 6.30 8.03 -2.01
N PRO A 49 7.43 8.10 -1.28
CA PRO A 49 8.61 8.83 -1.72
C PRO A 49 9.23 8.23 -2.98
N MET A 50 9.99 9.04 -3.70
CA MET A 50 10.93 8.53 -4.70
C MET A 50 12.11 7.86 -3.99
N VAL A 51 12.55 6.71 -4.49
CA VAL A 51 13.71 6.01 -3.96
C VAL A 51 14.97 6.47 -4.70
N VAL A 52 15.92 7.07 -3.99
CA VAL A 52 17.23 7.49 -4.52
C VAL A 52 18.21 6.32 -4.37
N LYS A 53 18.66 5.77 -5.49
CA LYS A 53 19.63 4.68 -5.58
C LYS A 53 21.05 5.21 -5.35
N LYS A 54 22.01 4.30 -5.10
CA LYS A 54 23.43 4.64 -4.84
C LYS A 54 24.11 5.39 -5.98
N ASP A 55 23.65 5.17 -7.21
CA ASP A 55 24.08 5.87 -8.44
C ASP A 55 23.35 7.21 -8.65
N ASN A 56 22.65 7.73 -7.64
CA ASN A 56 21.77 8.91 -7.68
C ASN A 56 20.56 8.80 -8.61
N ARG A 57 20.29 7.62 -9.18
CA ARG A 57 19.07 7.39 -9.96
C ARG A 57 17.84 7.42 -9.04
N LYS A 58 16.76 8.06 -9.49
CA LYS A 58 15.47 8.06 -8.79
C LYS A 58 14.52 7.03 -9.39
N GLU A 59 13.87 6.27 -8.54
CA GLU A 59 12.88 5.27 -8.93
C GLU A 59 11.61 5.39 -8.09
N THR A 60 10.49 4.94 -8.63
CA THR A 60 9.25 4.83 -7.85
C THR A 60 9.40 3.75 -6.79
N PHE A 61 8.95 4.04 -5.56
CA PHE A 61 8.82 3.04 -4.52
C PHE A 61 7.98 1.85 -5.00
N SER A 62 8.45 0.63 -4.77
CA SER A 62 7.78 -0.60 -5.22
C SER A 62 7.79 -1.64 -4.11
N LYS A 63 6.60 -2.03 -3.65
CA LYS A 63 6.41 -3.13 -2.68
C LYS A 63 6.99 -4.44 -3.21
N LEU A 64 6.84 -4.71 -4.52
CA LEU A 64 7.34 -5.92 -5.16
C LEU A 64 8.87 -6.02 -5.06
N LYS A 65 9.59 -4.91 -5.28
CA LYS A 65 11.06 -4.89 -5.14
C LYS A 65 11.50 -5.21 -3.70
N ILE A 66 10.75 -4.74 -2.71
CA ILE A 66 11.02 -5.05 -1.29
C ILE A 66 10.76 -6.53 -1.03
N LEU A 67 9.62 -7.05 -1.47
CA LEU A 67 9.27 -8.46 -1.31
C LEU A 67 10.33 -9.38 -1.93
N THR A 68 10.78 -9.08 -3.15
CA THR A 68 11.85 -9.87 -3.81
C THR A 68 13.17 -9.80 -3.04
N GLY A 69 13.49 -8.66 -2.43
CA GLY A 69 14.68 -8.53 -1.58
C GLY A 69 14.59 -9.36 -0.30
N ILE A 70 13.42 -9.35 0.35
CA ILE A 70 13.14 -10.18 1.54
C ILE A 70 13.18 -11.67 1.17
N GLN A 71 12.55 -12.07 0.06
CA GLN A 71 12.59 -13.46 -0.42
C GLN A 71 14.02 -13.95 -0.66
N ALA A 72 14.87 -13.12 -1.26
CA ALA A 72 16.28 -13.45 -1.47
C ALA A 72 17.03 -13.62 -0.13
N ALA A 73 16.77 -12.75 0.85
CA ALA A 73 17.37 -12.86 2.19
C ALA A 73 16.87 -14.09 2.97
N CYS A 74 15.61 -14.49 2.78
CA CYS A 74 14.95 -15.58 3.51
C CYS A 74 14.99 -16.93 2.78
N GLN A 75 15.71 -17.06 1.65
CA GLN A 75 15.59 -18.20 0.72
C GLN A 75 15.92 -19.58 1.33
N LYS A 76 16.69 -19.63 2.42
CA LYS A 76 17.04 -20.87 3.16
C LYS A 76 16.47 -20.91 4.57
N ARG A 77 15.44 -20.10 4.84
CA ARG A 77 14.82 -19.96 6.17
C ARG A 77 13.39 -20.49 6.14
N PRO A 78 12.88 -21.03 7.26
CA PRO A 78 11.51 -21.50 7.37
C PRO A 78 10.52 -20.32 7.56
N ILE A 79 10.57 -19.32 6.67
CA ILE A 79 9.71 -18.14 6.70
C ILE A 79 8.70 -18.29 5.57
N SER A 80 7.41 -18.23 5.92
CA SER A 80 6.32 -18.32 4.95
C SER A 80 6.18 -17.04 4.12
N LEU A 81 5.62 -17.17 2.90
CA LEU A 81 5.27 -16.03 2.06
C LEU A 81 4.39 -15.00 2.78
N ALA A 82 3.38 -15.47 3.53
CA ALA A 82 2.49 -14.61 4.30
C ALA A 82 3.23 -13.77 5.36
N GLN A 83 4.24 -14.35 6.02
CA GLN A 83 5.08 -13.59 6.96
C GLN A 83 5.91 -12.53 6.22
N MET A 84 6.48 -12.85 5.05
CA MET A 84 7.22 -11.88 4.25
C MET A 84 6.33 -10.72 3.79
N GLU A 85 5.10 -11.01 3.36
CA GLU A 85 4.12 -9.98 2.98
C GLU A 85 3.76 -9.07 4.17
N GLN A 86 3.59 -9.63 5.36
CA GLN A 86 3.39 -8.84 6.57
C GLN A 86 4.59 -7.93 6.89
N MET A 87 5.82 -8.41 6.66
CA MET A 87 7.02 -7.58 6.82
C MET A 87 7.04 -6.43 5.83
N VAL A 88 6.68 -6.68 4.56
CA VAL A 88 6.55 -5.62 3.55
C VAL A 88 5.54 -4.58 3.99
N GLU A 89 4.37 -4.98 4.51
CA GLU A 89 3.36 -4.03 5.01
C GLU A 89 3.87 -3.21 6.20
N ARG A 90 4.67 -3.80 7.10
CA ARG A 90 5.32 -3.04 8.19
C ARG A 90 6.33 -2.01 7.67
N VAL A 91 7.16 -2.38 6.69
CA VAL A 91 8.09 -1.44 6.04
C VAL A 91 7.33 -0.32 5.34
N VAL A 92 6.29 -0.65 4.59
CA VAL A 92 5.40 0.30 3.91
C VAL A 92 4.80 1.29 4.90
N LYS A 93 4.32 0.81 6.05
CA LYS A 93 3.77 1.66 7.10
C LYS A 93 4.82 2.64 7.63
N LYS A 94 6.04 2.16 7.95
CA LYS A 94 7.15 3.02 8.40
C LYS A 94 7.55 4.09 7.38
N VAL A 95 7.50 3.76 6.09
CA VAL A 95 7.77 4.72 5.00
C VAL A 95 6.67 5.79 4.92
N LEU A 96 5.42 5.42 5.15
CA LEU A 96 4.29 6.36 5.12
C LEU A 96 4.22 7.25 6.38
N ASP A 97 4.60 6.70 7.54
CA ASP A 97 4.63 7.43 8.81
C ASP A 97 5.73 8.51 8.84
N ASN A 98 6.72 8.44 7.95
CA ASN A 98 7.75 9.46 7.76
C ASN A 98 7.68 10.08 6.35
N PRO A 99 6.75 11.01 6.13
CA PRO A 99 6.47 11.56 4.81
C PRO A 99 7.61 12.47 4.35
N GLN A 100 8.57 11.87 3.65
CA GLN A 100 9.64 12.57 2.94
C GLN A 100 9.35 12.54 1.44
N LYS A 101 9.89 13.50 0.68
CA LYS A 101 9.77 13.48 -0.79
C LYS A 101 10.65 12.39 -1.42
N GLU A 102 11.78 12.13 -0.80
CA GLU A 102 12.82 11.22 -1.29
C GLU A 102 13.29 10.34 -0.13
N LEU A 103 13.58 9.08 -0.42
CA LEU A 103 14.09 8.08 0.51
C LEU A 103 15.28 7.40 -0.14
N THR A 104 16.42 7.33 0.53
CA THR A 104 17.57 6.65 -0.06
C THR A 104 17.40 5.13 -0.03
N SER A 105 18.03 4.42 -0.97
CA SER A 105 17.98 2.95 -0.98
C SER A 105 18.64 2.33 0.25
N ASP A 106 19.59 3.03 0.88
CA ASP A 106 20.24 2.58 2.11
C ASP A 106 19.32 2.73 3.32
N GLU A 107 18.55 3.82 3.41
CA GLU A 107 17.51 3.98 4.46
C GLU A 107 16.41 2.94 4.30
N LEU A 108 15.94 2.72 3.06
CA LEU A 108 14.97 1.66 2.78
C LEU A 108 15.52 0.29 3.17
N GLY A 109 16.78 0.00 2.85
CA GLY A 109 17.47 -1.22 3.27
C GLY A 109 17.54 -1.37 4.78
N ARG A 110 17.87 -0.30 5.52
CA ARG A 110 17.87 -0.31 7.00
C ARG A 110 16.49 -0.60 7.58
N LEU A 111 15.42 -0.06 7.00
CA LEU A 111 14.05 -0.37 7.43
C LEU A 111 13.73 -1.85 7.24
N VAL A 112 14.08 -2.41 6.09
CA VAL A 112 13.89 -3.84 5.80
C VAL A 112 14.72 -4.71 6.76
N MET A 113 16.00 -4.38 6.98
CA MET A 113 16.86 -5.11 7.92
C MET A 113 16.34 -5.06 9.35
N THR A 114 15.80 -3.92 9.78
CA THR A 114 15.18 -3.78 11.11
C THR A 114 14.00 -4.75 11.27
N GLU A 115 13.15 -4.89 10.24
CA GLU A 115 12.04 -5.84 10.26
C GLU A 115 12.51 -7.31 10.20
N LEU A 116 13.53 -7.60 9.41
CA LEU A 116 14.15 -8.93 9.33
C LEU A 116 14.66 -9.37 10.69
N LYS A 117 15.41 -8.51 11.38
CA LYS A 117 15.96 -8.80 12.70
C LYS A 117 14.90 -9.09 13.76
N LEU A 118 13.76 -8.38 13.72
CA LEU A 118 12.64 -8.62 14.64
C LEU A 118 11.94 -9.97 14.41
N THR A 119 12.10 -10.57 13.22
CA THR A 119 11.43 -11.82 12.83
C THR A 119 12.36 -13.02 12.96
N ASP A 120 13.66 -12.85 12.71
CA ASP A 120 14.71 -13.87 12.88
C ASP A 120 16.07 -13.17 13.06
N ASP A 121 16.72 -13.34 14.21
CA ASP A 121 18.04 -12.77 14.52
C ASP A 121 19.14 -13.25 13.55
N VAL A 122 18.94 -14.35 12.83
CA VAL A 122 19.94 -14.94 11.91
C VAL A 122 19.68 -14.59 10.44
N ALA A 123 18.56 -13.94 10.11
CA ALA A 123 18.34 -13.32 8.80
C ALA A 123 19.09 -11.98 8.65
N PHE A 124 19.82 -11.57 9.68
CA PHE A 124 20.54 -10.30 9.83
C PHE A 124 22.02 -10.36 9.38
N ILE A 125 22.53 -11.51 8.94
CA ILE A 125 23.95 -11.72 8.56
C ILE A 125 24.13 -11.65 7.04
#